data_AF-A0A954QRA4-F1
#
_entry.id   AF-A0A954QRA4-F1
#
_cell.length_a   1.000
_cell.length_b   1.000
_cell.length_c   1.000
_cell.angle_alpha   90.00
_cell.angle_beta   90.00
_cell.angle_gamma   90.00
#
_symmetry.space_group_name_H-M   'P 1'
#
loop_
_entity.id
_entity.type
_entity.pdbx_description
1 polymer ?
#
loop_
_entity_poly.entity_id
_entity_poly.type
_entity_poly.pdbx_seq_one_letter_code
_entity_poly.pdbx_strand_id
1 'polypeptide(L)'
;MADRVFAVAAHPDDIEFVMSGTMILLADAGYELHYMNIANGCCGSNETDAETTARIRREEACRAADSIGAAFHESITNDLEIFYDQPTLAKMTSIIRRVAPRILLVHSPQDYMEDHMNACRLAVTAAFARGMPN
;
A
#
# COMPACT_ATOMS: atom_id res chain seq x y z
N MET A 1 -14.29 17.21 -7.73
CA MET A 1 -13.49 15.97 -7.59
C MET A 1 -13.82 15.38 -6.25
N ALA A 2 -14.05 14.06 -6.17
CA ALA A 2 -14.19 13.40 -4.88
C ALA A 2 -12.86 13.48 -4.11
N ASP A 3 -12.95 13.62 -2.79
CA ASP A 3 -11.76 13.46 -1.95
C ASP A 3 -11.28 12.01 -2.04
N ARG A 4 -9.97 11.81 -1.89
CA ARG A 4 -9.35 10.48 -2.03
C ARG A 4 -8.83 9.98 -0.70
N VAL A 5 -9.03 8.69 -0.43
CA VAL A 5 -8.31 7.97 0.61
C VAL A 5 -7.36 6.98 -0.06
N PHE A 6 -6.16 6.84 0.51
CA PHE A 6 -5.19 5.86 0.06
C PHE A 6 -4.79 4.98 1.25
N ALA A 7 -5.03 3.68 1.13
CA ALA A 7 -4.45 2.68 2.04
C ALA A 7 -3.15 2.16 1.43
N VAL A 8 -2.07 2.27 2.20
CA VAL A 8 -0.74 1.76 1.83
C VAL A 8 -0.27 0.85 2.95
N ALA A 9 -0.09 -0.43 2.63
CA ALA A 9 0.42 -1.43 3.55
C ALA A 9 1.64 -2.17 2.97
N ALA A 10 2.27 -3.01 3.77
CA ALA A 10 3.47 -3.74 3.36
C ALA A 10 3.11 -4.89 2.41
N HIS A 11 2.23 -5.81 2.82
CA HIS A 11 2.00 -7.08 2.13
C HIS A 11 0.55 -7.29 1.66
N PRO A 12 0.34 -8.17 0.67
CA PRO A 12 -1.00 -8.57 0.21
C PRO A 12 -1.87 -9.30 1.23
N ASP A 13 -2.61 -8.55 2.06
CA ASP A 13 -3.62 -8.99 3.05
C ASP A 13 -3.71 -8.00 4.23
N ASP A 14 -2.64 -7.23 4.45
CA ASP A 14 -2.55 -6.25 5.55
C ASP A 14 -3.73 -5.28 5.54
N ILE A 15 -4.11 -4.74 4.36
CA ILE A 15 -5.21 -3.76 4.24
C ILE A 15 -6.53 -4.41 4.64
N GLU A 16 -6.78 -5.65 4.22
CA GLU A 16 -7.96 -6.42 4.58
C GLU A 16 -8.08 -6.60 6.09
N PHE A 17 -6.97 -6.92 6.76
CA PHE A 17 -6.96 -7.12 8.20
C PHE A 17 -7.18 -5.84 9.00
N VAL A 18 -6.55 -4.72 8.60
CA VAL A 18 -6.43 -3.56 9.51
C VAL A 18 -7.05 -2.26 8.98
N MET A 19 -7.49 -2.20 7.72
CA MET A 19 -7.95 -0.95 7.08
C MET A 19 -9.26 -1.06 6.29
N SER A 20 -9.63 -2.24 5.75
CA SER A 20 -10.74 -2.37 4.80
C SER A 20 -12.09 -1.93 5.36
N GLY A 21 -12.39 -2.20 6.63
CA GLY A 21 -13.62 -1.70 7.27
C GLY A 21 -13.69 -0.17 7.25
N THR A 22 -12.58 0.51 7.52
CA THR A 22 -12.48 1.98 7.44
C THR A 22 -12.60 2.46 6.01
N MET A 23 -11.99 1.77 5.04
CA MET A 23 -12.09 2.13 3.63
C MET A 23 -13.53 2.07 3.12
N ILE A 24 -14.29 1.03 3.48
CA ILE A 24 -15.71 0.91 3.11
C ILE A 24 -16.53 2.08 3.68
N LEU A 25 -16.33 2.43 4.95
CA LEU A 25 -17.01 3.59 5.56
C LEU A 25 -16.63 4.92 4.88
N LEU A 26 -15.40 5.05 4.39
CA LEU A 26 -14.96 6.23 3.64
C LEU A 26 -15.57 6.26 2.23
N ALA A 27 -15.75 5.12 1.57
CA ALA A 27 -16.50 5.05 0.32
C ALA A 27 -17.97 5.47 0.51
N ASP A 28 -18.62 5.02 1.58
CA ASP A 28 -19.98 5.44 1.94
C ASP A 28 -20.05 6.96 2.20
N ALA A 29 -18.97 7.55 2.70
CA ALA A 29 -18.82 9.00 2.88
C ALA A 29 -18.45 9.75 1.58
N GLY A 30 -18.33 9.06 0.44
CA GLY A 30 -18.09 9.66 -0.88
C GLY A 30 -16.61 9.81 -1.26
N TYR A 31 -15.69 9.12 -0.57
CA TYR A 31 -14.28 9.12 -0.94
C TYR A 31 -13.99 8.13 -2.07
N GLU A 32 -13.12 8.54 -3.00
CA GLU A 32 -12.50 7.63 -3.96
C GLU A 32 -11.40 6.81 -3.25
N LEU A 33 -11.48 5.49 -3.34
CA LEU A 33 -10.59 4.57 -2.65
C LEU A 33 -9.37 4.23 -3.52
N HIS A 34 -8.17 4.30 -2.94
CA HIS A 34 -6.94 3.78 -3.51
C HIS A 34 -6.31 2.75 -2.59
N TYR A 35 -5.71 1.73 -3.19
CA TYR A 35 -5.23 0.53 -2.51
C TYR A 35 -3.82 0.18 -3.01
N MET A 36 -2.86 -0.06 -2.11
CA MET A 36 -1.52 -0.51 -2.49
C MET A 36 -0.85 -1.34 -1.39
N ASN A 37 -0.29 -2.49 -1.79
CA ASN A 37 0.70 -3.21 -1.00
C ASN A 37 2.08 -2.91 -1.58
N ILE A 38 3.04 -2.44 -0.77
CA ILE A 38 4.36 -2.02 -1.25
C ILE A 38 5.14 -3.22 -1.78
N ALA A 39 5.08 -4.36 -1.09
CA ALA A 39 5.71 -5.61 -1.48
C ALA A 39 4.71 -6.53 -2.20
N ASN A 40 5.24 -7.36 -3.11
CA ASN A 40 4.47 -8.35 -3.86
C ASN A 40 4.16 -9.64 -3.07
N GLY A 41 4.73 -9.80 -1.88
CA GLY A 41 4.48 -10.95 -1.01
C GLY A 41 5.13 -12.27 -1.44
N CYS A 42 6.17 -12.23 -2.28
CA CYS A 42 6.83 -13.41 -2.86
C CYS A 42 7.42 -14.40 -1.85
N CYS A 43 7.62 -14.03 -0.58
CA CYS A 43 8.12 -14.92 0.48
C CYS A 43 7.01 -15.59 1.30
N GLY A 44 5.73 -15.26 1.02
CA GLY A 44 4.58 -15.68 1.81
C GLY A 44 4.08 -17.12 1.57
N SER A 45 4.90 -18.03 1.06
CA SER A 45 4.49 -19.42 0.77
C SER A 45 5.60 -20.41 1.09
N ASN A 46 5.21 -21.57 1.63
CA ASN A 46 6.08 -22.73 1.81
C ASN A 46 5.88 -23.80 0.72
N GLU A 47 4.96 -23.57 -0.23
CA GLU A 47 4.54 -24.57 -1.22
C GLU A 47 4.91 -24.19 -2.66
N THR A 48 4.94 -22.88 -2.95
CA THR A 48 5.21 -22.32 -4.28
C THR A 48 6.49 -21.52 -4.31
N ASP A 49 7.14 -21.44 -5.46
CA ASP A 49 8.30 -20.55 -5.64
C ASP A 49 7.92 -19.06 -5.56
N ALA A 50 8.94 -18.20 -5.46
CA ALA A 50 8.74 -16.76 -5.26
C ALA A 50 7.95 -16.08 -6.39
N GLU A 51 8.21 -16.46 -7.65
CA GLU A 51 7.53 -15.88 -8.81
C GLU A 51 6.05 -16.29 -8.85
N THR A 52 5.77 -17.57 -8.63
CA THR A 52 4.41 -18.12 -8.56
C THR A 52 3.64 -17.51 -7.40
N THR A 53 4.27 -17.38 -6.24
CA THR A 53 3.68 -16.76 -5.04
C THR A 53 3.33 -15.30 -5.29
N ALA A 54 4.27 -14.51 -5.85
CA ALA A 54 4.02 -13.11 -6.18
C ALA A 54 2.85 -12.94 -7.16
N ARG A 55 2.76 -13.79 -8.18
CA ARG A 55 1.64 -13.76 -9.14
C ARG A 55 0.30 -14.05 -8.46
N ILE A 56 0.22 -15.10 -7.65
CA ILE A 56 -0.99 -15.48 -6.91
C ILE A 56 -1.43 -14.34 -5.99
N ARG A 57 -0.51 -13.84 -5.16
CA ARG A 57 -0.80 -12.76 -4.20
C ARG A 57 -1.18 -11.45 -4.86
N ARG A 58 -0.61 -11.14 -6.03
CA ARG A 58 -1.04 -10.00 -6.84
C ARG A 58 -2.49 -10.17 -7.31
N GLU A 59 -2.84 -11.34 -7.84
CA GLU A 59 -4.22 -11.62 -8.29
C GLU A 59 -5.23 -11.54 -7.12
N GLU A 60 -4.85 -12.02 -5.94
CA GLU A 60 -5.63 -11.89 -4.71
C GLU A 60 -5.84 -10.44 -4.31
N ALA A 61 -4.78 -9.63 -4.27
CA ALA A 61 -4.86 -8.22 -3.92
C ALA A 61 -5.70 -7.41 -4.93
N CYS A 62 -5.61 -7.70 -6.23
CA CYS A 62 -6.49 -7.07 -7.22
C CYS A 62 -7.96 -7.39 -6.93
N ARG A 63 -8.29 -8.66 -6.68
CA ARG A 63 -9.66 -9.07 -6.34
C ARG A 63 -10.16 -8.42 -5.05
N ALA A 64 -9.28 -8.28 -4.05
CA ALA A 64 -9.64 -7.67 -2.79
C ALA A 64 -9.92 -6.17 -2.94
N ALA A 65 -9.08 -5.43 -3.68
CA ALA A 65 -9.32 -4.04 -4.04
C ALA A 65 -10.63 -3.87 -4.84
N ASP A 66 -10.86 -4.73 -5.85
CA ASP A 66 -12.09 -4.71 -6.65
C ASP A 66 -13.34 -4.96 -5.79
N SER A 67 -13.25 -5.81 -4.76
CA SER A 67 -14.39 -6.13 -3.89
C SER A 67 -14.94 -4.94 -3.09
N ILE A 68 -14.10 -3.93 -2.85
CA ILE A 68 -14.49 -2.67 -2.18
C ILE A 68 -14.53 -1.49 -3.16
N GLY A 69 -14.35 -1.71 -4.46
CA GLY A 69 -14.32 -0.66 -5.48
C GLY A 69 -13.11 0.27 -5.41
N ALA A 70 -11.97 -0.21 -4.92
CA ALA A 70 -10.74 0.58 -4.81
C ALA A 70 -9.86 0.47 -6.06
N ALA A 71 -9.22 1.59 -6.42
CA ALA A 71 -8.20 1.62 -7.45
C ALA A 71 -6.89 0.99 -6.94
N PHE A 72 -6.55 -0.18 -7.48
CA PHE A 72 -5.31 -0.91 -7.17
C PHE A 72 -4.07 -0.26 -7.79
N HIS A 73 -2.98 -0.18 -7.02
CA HIS A 73 -1.64 0.21 -7.50
C HIS A 73 -0.65 -0.93 -7.29
N GLU A 74 0.16 -1.21 -8.31
CA GLU A 74 1.17 -2.26 -8.29
C GLU A 74 2.23 -2.06 -7.21
N SER A 75 2.68 -3.18 -6.64
CA SER A 75 3.82 -3.25 -5.72
C SER A 75 5.11 -2.75 -6.38
N ILE A 76 6.01 -2.20 -5.56
CA ILE A 76 7.27 -1.57 -6.02
C ILE A 76 8.52 -2.28 -5.50
N THR A 77 8.37 -3.27 -4.62
CA THR A 77 9.42 -4.11 -4.05
C THR A 77 9.00 -5.59 -3.99
N ASN A 78 9.95 -6.47 -3.71
CA ASN A 78 9.67 -7.81 -3.22
C ASN A 78 9.36 -7.79 -1.72
N ASP A 79 8.87 -8.91 -1.23
CA ASP A 79 8.68 -9.22 0.19
C ASP A 79 10.02 -9.24 0.94
N LEU A 80 10.09 -8.65 2.14
CA LEU A 80 11.32 -8.45 2.93
C LEU A 80 12.37 -7.52 2.28
N GLU A 81 11.99 -6.79 1.24
CA GLU A 81 12.83 -5.80 0.55
C GLU A 81 12.27 -4.37 0.66
N ILE A 82 11.38 -4.10 1.62
CA ILE A 82 10.86 -2.74 1.86
C ILE A 82 11.90 -1.96 2.67
N PHE A 83 12.89 -1.41 1.97
CA PHE A 83 13.91 -0.58 2.58
C PHE A 83 13.54 0.90 2.57
N TYR A 84 13.88 1.59 3.66
CA TYR A 84 13.84 3.05 3.70
C TYR A 84 15.08 3.62 2.99
N ASP A 85 15.01 3.69 1.65
CA ASP A 85 16.06 4.23 0.79
C ASP A 85 15.51 5.28 -0.19
N GLN A 86 16.42 6.01 -0.85
CA GLN A 86 16.03 7.06 -1.79
C GLN A 86 15.26 6.53 -3.02
N PRO A 87 15.66 5.42 -3.67
CA PRO A 87 14.91 4.88 -4.81
C PRO A 87 13.47 4.49 -4.47
N THR A 88 13.24 3.79 -3.36
CA THR A 88 11.91 3.33 -2.94
C THR A 88 11.06 4.52 -2.51
N LEU A 89 11.64 5.46 -1.76
CA LEU A 89 10.96 6.70 -1.38
C LEU A 89 10.56 7.53 -2.61
N ALA A 90 11.41 7.63 -3.64
CA ALA A 90 11.09 8.35 -4.87
C ALA A 90 9.91 7.72 -5.62
N LYS A 91 9.86 6.38 -5.73
CA LYS A 91 8.72 5.65 -6.31
C LYS A 91 7.44 5.91 -5.51
N MET A 92 7.51 5.77 -4.19
CA MET A 92 6.37 6.01 -3.30
C MET A 92 5.86 7.45 -3.40
N THR A 93 6.76 8.43 -3.41
CA THR A 93 6.44 9.86 -3.57
C THR A 93 5.76 10.12 -4.92
N SER A 94 6.21 9.49 -6.00
CA SER A 94 5.56 9.59 -7.32
C SER A 94 4.12 9.07 -7.29
N ILE A 95 3.86 7.94 -6.63
CA ILE A 95 2.51 7.37 -6.48
C ILE A 95 1.64 8.32 -5.63
N ILE A 96 2.12 8.75 -4.46
CA ILE A 96 1.37 9.66 -3.57
C ILE A 96 1.08 11.01 -4.24
N ARG A 97 1.97 11.53 -5.10
CA ARG A 97 1.69 12.75 -5.90
C ARG A 97 0.58 12.54 -6.92
N ARG A 98 0.54 11.38 -7.58
CA ARG A 98 -0.53 11.05 -8.55
C ARG A 98 -1.88 10.85 -7.87
N VAL A 99 -1.89 10.13 -6.75
CA VAL A 99 -3.12 9.87 -5.97
C VAL A 99 -3.59 11.15 -5.28
N ALA A 100 -2.68 11.95 -4.72
CA ALA A 100 -2.98 13.15 -3.94
C ALA A 100 -4.06 12.92 -2.86
N PRO A 101 -3.88 11.94 -1.95
CA PRO A 101 -4.91 11.58 -0.97
C PRO A 101 -5.14 12.69 0.05
N ARG A 102 -6.41 12.84 0.47
CA ARG A 102 -6.80 13.65 1.64
C ARG A 102 -6.60 12.87 2.94
N ILE A 103 -6.84 11.55 2.91
CA ILE A 103 -6.63 10.64 4.04
C ILE A 103 -5.64 9.56 3.58
N LEU A 104 -4.64 9.27 4.40
CA LEU A 104 -3.69 8.19 4.18
C LEU A 104 -3.79 7.21 5.35
N LEU A 105 -4.08 5.94 5.06
CA LEU A 105 -4.09 4.85 6.04
C LEU A 105 -2.80 4.05 5.88
N VAL A 106 -2.08 3.83 6.99
CA VAL A 106 -0.77 3.18 7.02
C VAL A 106 -0.64 2.33 8.27
N HIS A 107 0.36 1.45 8.25
CA HIS A 107 0.81 0.68 9.41
C HIS A 107 1.19 1.54 10.61
N SER A 108 1.19 0.92 11.80
CA SER A 108 1.79 1.50 13.00
C SER A 108 3.28 1.79 12.76
N PRO A 109 3.84 2.90 13.28
CA PRO A 109 5.28 3.14 13.24
C PRO A 109 6.07 2.21 14.18
N GLN A 110 5.38 1.45 15.02
CA GLN A 110 5.95 0.48 15.95
C GLN A 110 5.24 -0.87 15.77
N ASP A 111 5.98 -1.85 15.25
CA ASP A 111 5.53 -3.20 14.95
C ASP A 111 6.72 -4.16 15.20
N TYR A 112 6.46 -5.46 15.32
CA TYR A 112 7.53 -6.47 15.32
C TYR A 112 8.12 -6.68 13.92
N MET A 113 7.37 -6.31 12.87
CA MET A 113 7.76 -6.49 11.48
C MET A 113 8.40 -5.23 10.89
N GLU A 114 9.65 -5.35 10.42
CA GLU A 114 10.41 -4.25 9.82
C GLU A 114 9.77 -3.68 8.55
N ASP A 115 9.21 -4.49 7.64
CA ASP A 115 8.55 -3.92 6.45
C ASP A 115 7.30 -3.12 6.82
N HIS A 116 6.59 -3.47 7.92
CA HIS A 116 5.44 -2.67 8.38
C HIS A 116 5.91 -1.27 8.80
N MET A 117 6.98 -1.22 9.59
CA MET A 117 7.57 0.04 10.04
C MET A 117 8.14 0.85 8.87
N ASN A 118 8.83 0.19 7.92
CA ASN A 118 9.37 0.87 6.74
C ASN A 118 8.26 1.33 5.79
N ALA A 119 7.18 0.56 5.60
CA ALA A 119 6.02 0.96 4.81
C ALA A 119 5.35 2.21 5.39
N CYS A 120 5.13 2.23 6.71
CA CYS A 120 4.65 3.41 7.43
C CYS A 120 5.56 4.62 7.16
N ARG A 121 6.87 4.45 7.40
CA ARG A 121 7.85 5.52 7.26
C ARG A 121 7.92 6.07 5.83
N LEU A 122 7.97 5.19 4.82
CA LEU A 122 7.97 5.57 3.41
C LEU A 122 6.72 6.37 3.03
N ALA A 123 5.54 5.86 3.40
CA ALA A 123 4.26 6.48 3.07
C ALA A 123 4.11 7.86 3.74
N VAL A 124 4.49 7.98 5.02
CA VAL A 124 4.47 9.26 5.76
C VAL A 124 5.45 10.26 5.14
N THR A 125 6.69 9.86 4.86
CA THR A 125 7.68 10.76 4.23
C THR A 125 7.21 11.19 2.84
N ALA A 126 6.69 10.27 2.03
CA ALA A 126 6.17 10.57 0.70
C ALA A 126 4.95 11.51 0.74
N ALA A 127 4.07 11.38 1.74
CA ALA A 127 2.95 12.28 1.96
C ALA A 127 3.41 13.71 2.29
N PHE A 128 4.42 13.85 3.15
CA PHE A 128 5.02 15.14 3.44
C PHE A 128 5.72 15.74 2.21
N ALA A 129 6.55 14.94 1.53
CA ALA A 129 7.32 15.34 0.36
C ALA A 129 6.44 15.66 -0.87
N ARG A 130 5.17 15.23 -0.88
CA ARG A 130 4.19 15.61 -1.91
C ARG A 130 4.12 17.13 -2.11
N GLY A 131 4.21 17.91 -1.03
CA GLY A 131 4.14 19.38 -1.07
C GLY A 131 5.45 20.07 -1.43
N MET A 132 6.56 19.33 -1.59
CA MET A 132 7.89 19.88 -1.83
C MET A 132 8.25 19.71 -3.31
N PRO A 133 8.26 20.79 -4.12
CA PRO A 133 8.44 20.68 -5.56
C PRO A 133 9.89 20.43 -6.02
N ASN A 134 10.88 20.66 -5.15
CA ASN A 134 12.32 20.55 -5.45
C ASN A 134 12.94 19.35 -4.75
#